data_AF-A0A432HLY6-F1
#
_entry.id   AF-A0A432HLY6-F1
#
_cell.length_a   1.000
_cell.length_b   1.000
_cell.length_c   1.000
_cell.angle_alpha   90.00
_cell.angle_beta   90.00
_cell.angle_gamma   90.00
#
_symmetry.space_group_name_H-M   'P 1'
#
loop_
_entity.id
_entity.type
_entity.pdbx_description
1 polymer ?
#
loop_
_entity_poly.entity_id
_entity_poly.type
_entity_poly.pdbx_seq_one_letter_code
_entity_poly.pdbx_strand_id
1 'polypeptide(L)'
;MGFKQNLLKKIEADQLASQVIRSLKTTDSGSRFDKSAMRQLLSLGEFPSQKERDLEIYILENDAEKKKLLVLDNGLAIYHTTLTDVCMRKSPTVKEMLSIRNAFKILNDKDVVISKKEKSVKTVQSMVTADLDLTYTAADIEQIEKEGQASLEGRYTDGVIEALSLFAELLDFEKVPRSFHEPHHRIWGRKRKNAADRTVWGPIVAYAMADNRLQLIDTPIDPLDKTQLDHFRQVIDGQAEPAAKGLSVFTHLKELVPECRI
;
A
#
# COMPACT_ATOMS: atom_id res chain seq x y z
N MET A 1 16.78 1.48 11.37
CA MET A 1 15.35 1.46 11.74
C MET A 1 15.06 0.07 12.28
N GLY A 2 14.24 -0.08 13.32
CA GLY A 2 13.84 -1.40 13.80
C GLY A 2 12.82 -2.05 12.87
N PHE A 3 12.59 -3.35 13.05
CA PHE A 3 11.66 -4.14 12.23
C PHE A 3 10.28 -3.47 12.12
N LYS A 4 9.69 -3.09 13.26
CA LYS A 4 8.38 -2.41 13.29
C LYS A 4 8.35 -1.17 12.38
N GLN A 5 9.37 -0.30 12.46
CA GLN A 5 9.39 0.92 11.63
C GLN A 5 9.56 0.60 10.14
N ASN A 6 10.37 -0.40 9.79
CA ASN A 6 10.52 -0.85 8.40
C ASN A 6 9.20 -1.44 7.86
N LEU A 7 8.50 -2.25 8.68
CA LEU A 7 7.22 -2.84 8.30
C LEU A 7 6.13 -1.77 8.12
N LEU A 8 6.05 -0.77 9.02
CA LEU A 8 5.14 0.37 8.84
C LEU A 8 5.45 1.15 7.56
N LYS A 9 6.73 1.40 7.28
CA LYS A 9 7.15 2.10 6.05
C LYS A 9 6.76 1.33 4.79
N LYS A 10 6.88 0.00 4.80
CA LYS A 10 6.40 -0.86 3.71
C LYS A 10 4.88 -0.74 3.52
N ILE A 11 4.12 -0.89 4.61
CA ILE A 11 2.65 -0.81 4.58
C ILE A 11 2.21 0.55 4.02
N GLU A 12 2.83 1.65 4.45
CA GLU A 12 2.52 2.99 3.97
C GLU A 12 2.83 3.13 2.47
N ALA A 13 4.00 2.66 2.02
CA ALA A 13 4.37 2.66 0.60
C ALA A 13 3.36 1.89 -0.27
N ASP A 14 2.92 0.71 0.20
CA ASP A 14 1.96 -0.14 -0.49
C ASP A 14 0.56 0.50 -0.58
N GLN A 15 0.14 1.18 0.50
CA GLN A 15 -1.13 1.91 0.55
C GLN A 15 -1.12 3.12 -0.40
N LEU A 16 -0.07 3.93 -0.37
CA LEU A 16 0.10 5.10 -1.23
C LEU A 16 0.16 4.69 -2.70
N ALA A 17 0.96 3.67 -3.03
CA ALA A 17 1.04 3.14 -4.39
C ALA A 17 -0.33 2.66 -4.90
N SER A 18 -1.06 1.91 -4.07
CA SER A 18 -2.40 1.44 -4.41
C SER A 18 -3.40 2.58 -4.61
N GLN A 19 -3.32 3.64 -3.80
CA GLN A 19 -4.15 4.84 -3.93
C GLN A 19 -3.89 5.57 -5.24
N VAL A 20 -2.62 5.81 -5.58
CA VAL A 20 -2.24 6.42 -6.85
C VAL A 20 -2.73 5.57 -8.03
N ILE A 21 -2.49 4.26 -8.00
CA ILE A 21 -2.92 3.34 -9.08
C ILE A 21 -4.44 3.33 -9.25
N ARG A 22 -5.22 3.32 -8.15
CA ARG A 22 -6.68 3.42 -8.23
C ARG A 22 -7.12 4.73 -8.88
N SER A 23 -6.51 5.86 -8.51
CA SER A 23 -6.85 7.17 -9.10
C SER A 23 -6.52 7.27 -10.60
N LEU A 24 -5.53 6.52 -11.08
CA LEU A 24 -5.19 6.42 -12.51
C LEU A 24 -6.23 5.64 -13.33
N LYS A 25 -6.93 4.67 -12.72
CA LYS A 25 -7.93 3.82 -13.41
C LYS A 25 -9.30 4.49 -13.53
N THR A 26 -9.62 5.42 -12.63
CA THR A 26 -10.90 6.11 -12.60
C THR A 26 -10.99 7.30 -13.57
N THR A 27 -9.93 7.59 -14.32
CA THR A 27 -9.75 8.83 -15.09
C THR A 27 -9.58 8.58 -16.59
N ASP A 28 -10.64 8.10 -17.25
CA ASP A 28 -10.71 8.00 -18.73
C ASP A 28 -10.91 9.38 -19.43
N SER A 29 -11.15 10.45 -18.66
CA SER A 29 -11.46 11.79 -19.16
C SER A 29 -10.42 12.84 -18.73
N GLY A 30 -9.17 12.70 -19.15
CA GLY A 30 -8.13 13.75 -19.02
C GLY A 30 -7.78 14.20 -17.59
N SER A 31 -8.21 13.44 -16.58
CA SER A 31 -8.22 13.87 -15.18
C SER A 31 -6.96 13.46 -14.40
N ARG A 32 -6.64 14.30 -13.41
CA ARG A 32 -5.45 14.30 -12.56
C ARG A 32 -5.47 13.08 -11.63
N PHE A 33 -4.37 12.33 -11.58
CA PHE A 33 -4.15 11.31 -10.54
C PHE A 33 -3.92 11.98 -9.17
N ASP A 34 -3.92 11.18 -8.10
CA ASP A 34 -3.63 11.64 -6.75
C ASP A 34 -2.14 12.04 -6.61
N LYS A 35 -1.84 13.30 -6.95
CA LYS A 35 -0.49 13.86 -6.84
C LYS A 35 -0.01 13.93 -5.40
N SER A 36 -0.90 14.18 -4.43
CA SER A 36 -0.57 14.20 -3.01
C SER A 36 0.00 12.86 -2.55
N ALA A 37 -0.72 11.77 -2.83
CA ALA A 37 -0.27 10.42 -2.47
C ALA A 37 1.04 10.05 -3.18
N MET A 38 1.21 10.44 -4.45
CA MET A 38 2.47 10.18 -5.15
C MET A 38 3.65 10.96 -4.56
N ARG A 39 3.45 12.22 -4.14
CA ARG A 39 4.50 12.99 -3.46
C ARG A 39 4.89 12.37 -2.12
N GLN A 40 3.91 11.88 -1.36
CA GLN A 40 4.18 11.17 -0.11
C GLN A 40 5.00 9.90 -0.36
N LEU A 41 4.63 9.11 -1.38
CA LEU A 41 5.39 7.91 -1.74
C LEU A 41 6.83 8.25 -2.14
N LEU A 42 7.03 9.33 -2.90
CA LEU A 42 8.37 9.78 -3.29
C LEU A 42 9.16 10.31 -2.10
N SER A 43 8.50 10.97 -1.14
CA SER A 43 9.11 11.44 0.09
C SER A 43 9.55 10.29 1.00
N LEU A 44 8.81 9.17 1.03
CA LEU A 44 9.21 7.96 1.78
C LEU A 44 10.52 7.38 1.26
N GLY A 45 10.76 7.45 -0.05
CA GLY A 45 12.02 7.07 -0.68
C GLY A 45 13.09 8.15 -0.68
N GLU A 46 12.83 9.30 -0.06
CA GLU A 46 13.75 10.45 0.02
C GLU A 46 14.26 10.93 -1.35
N PHE A 47 13.47 10.72 -2.41
CA PHE A 47 13.90 11.08 -3.76
C PHE A 47 13.99 12.61 -3.92
N PRO A 48 15.14 13.16 -4.33
CA PRO A 48 15.30 14.59 -4.50
C PRO A 48 14.33 15.13 -5.57
N SER A 49 13.60 16.17 -5.21
CA SER A 49 12.74 16.91 -6.15
C SER A 49 13.49 18.07 -6.77
N GLN A 50 13.18 18.36 -8.04
CA GLN A 50 13.64 19.52 -8.77
C GLN A 50 12.47 20.14 -9.53
N LYS A 51 12.36 21.45 -9.45
CA LYS A 51 11.43 22.22 -10.28
C LYS A 51 12.21 22.87 -11.40
N GLU A 52 11.89 22.48 -12.63
CA GLU A 52 12.53 22.97 -13.84
C GLU A 52 11.46 23.40 -14.83
N ARG A 53 11.49 24.66 -15.26
CA ARG A 53 10.42 25.27 -16.08
C ARG A 53 9.08 25.14 -15.33
N ASP A 54 8.08 24.52 -15.95
CA ASP A 54 6.77 24.19 -15.37
C ASP A 54 6.67 22.72 -14.89
N LEU A 55 7.79 21.98 -14.88
CA LEU A 55 7.84 20.57 -14.53
C LEU A 55 8.30 20.36 -13.08
N GLU A 56 7.67 19.39 -12.43
CA GLU A 56 8.10 18.84 -11.15
C GLU A 56 8.71 17.46 -11.41
N ILE A 57 10.02 17.33 -11.18
CA ILE A 57 10.83 16.16 -11.55
C ILE A 57 11.47 15.59 -10.28
N TYR A 58 11.47 14.27 -10.17
CA TYR A 58 12.14 13.54 -9.10
C TYR A 58 13.28 12.70 -9.66
N ILE A 59 14.42 12.71 -8.98
CA ILE A 59 15.59 11.89 -9.33
C ILE A 59 15.48 10.58 -8.56
N LEU A 60 15.19 9.50 -9.27
CA LEU A 60 15.07 8.16 -8.70
C LEU A 60 16.43 7.48 -8.57
N GLU A 61 17.27 7.61 -9.60
CA GLU A 61 18.66 7.12 -9.60
C GLU A 61 19.54 8.09 -10.38
N ASN A 62 20.81 8.16 -10.02
CA ASN A 62 21.78 9.08 -10.60
C ASN A 62 23.03 8.33 -11.05
N ASP A 63 23.05 7.91 -12.31
CA ASP A 63 24.28 7.43 -12.95
C ASP A 63 25.02 8.64 -13.53
N ALA A 64 26.35 8.64 -13.45
CA ALA A 64 27.19 9.81 -13.79
C ALA A 64 26.88 10.47 -15.15
N GLU A 65 26.35 9.71 -16.13
CA GLU A 65 25.95 10.23 -17.45
C GLU A 65 24.43 10.40 -17.65
N LYS A 66 23.60 9.60 -16.97
CA LYS A 66 22.14 9.58 -17.16
C LYS A 66 21.43 9.34 -15.84
N LYS A 67 20.25 9.94 -15.68
CA LYS A 67 19.46 9.82 -14.47
C LYS A 67 18.17 9.06 -14.75
N LYS A 68 17.69 8.27 -13.80
CA LYS A 68 16.29 7.83 -13.78
C LYS A 68 15.45 8.96 -13.20
N LEU A 69 14.63 9.58 -14.05
CA LEU A 69 13.87 10.79 -13.73
C LEU A 69 12.38 10.50 -13.81
N LEU A 70 11.64 10.71 -12.73
CA LEU A 70 10.18 10.68 -12.76
C LEU A 70 9.64 12.10 -12.96
N VAL A 71 8.74 12.29 -13.92
CA VAL A 71 8.00 13.54 -14.09
C VAL A 71 6.64 13.44 -13.43
N LEU A 72 6.31 14.36 -12.51
CA LEU A 72 5.04 14.38 -11.77
C LEU A 72 3.91 15.05 -12.58
N ASP A 73 3.67 14.52 -13.77
CA ASP A 73 2.56 14.89 -14.66
C ASP A 73 1.59 13.71 -14.88
N ASN A 74 0.53 13.92 -15.66
CA ASN A 74 -0.48 12.88 -15.90
C ASN A 74 0.07 11.62 -16.60
N GLY A 75 1.25 11.70 -17.22
CA GLY A 75 1.92 10.54 -17.79
C GLY A 75 2.59 9.66 -16.73
N LEU A 76 2.98 10.25 -15.59
CA LEU A 76 3.83 9.61 -14.57
C LEU A 76 4.98 8.84 -15.23
N ALA A 77 5.66 9.49 -16.16
CA ALA A 77 6.69 8.83 -16.96
C ALA A 77 8.03 8.81 -16.21
N ILE A 78 8.70 7.66 -16.23
CA ILE A 78 10.10 7.51 -15.81
C ILE A 78 10.97 7.52 -17.06
N TYR A 79 11.94 8.43 -17.09
CA TYR A 79 12.91 8.60 -18.17
C TYR A 79 14.29 8.13 -17.71
N HIS A 80 15.12 7.64 -18.63
CA HIS A 80 16.54 7.42 -18.42
C HIS A 80 17.36 8.32 -19.34
N THR A 81 17.57 9.56 -18.91
CA THR A 81 18.21 10.62 -19.71
C THR A 81 18.66 11.76 -18.80
N THR A 82 19.04 12.90 -19.36
CA THR A 82 19.41 14.10 -18.60
C THR A 82 18.19 14.98 -18.28
N LEU A 83 18.29 15.80 -17.24
CA LEU A 83 17.23 16.75 -16.87
C LEU A 83 16.89 17.69 -18.03
N THR A 84 17.90 18.18 -18.74
CA THR A 84 17.74 19.06 -19.90
C THR A 84 16.97 18.39 -21.03
N ASP A 85 17.24 17.11 -21.32
CA ASP A 85 16.53 16.35 -22.35
C ASP A 85 15.06 16.12 -21.97
N VAL A 86 14.77 15.81 -20.69
CA VAL A 86 13.37 15.72 -20.19
C VAL A 86 12.66 17.07 -20.33
N CYS A 87 13.28 18.16 -19.90
CA CYS A 87 12.68 19.50 -19.99
C CYS A 87 12.38 19.90 -21.43
N MET A 88 13.32 19.64 -22.35
CA MET A 88 13.13 19.89 -23.77
C MET A 88 11.98 19.07 -24.36
N ARG A 89 11.80 17.81 -23.96
CA ARG A 89 10.71 16.96 -24.48
C ARG A 89 9.34 17.32 -23.92
N LYS A 90 9.28 17.75 -22.66
CA LYS A 90 8.02 17.95 -21.91
C LYS A 90 7.55 19.40 -21.86
N SER A 91 8.48 20.34 -21.91
CA SER A 91 8.22 21.77 -21.87
C SER A 91 9.21 22.52 -22.78
N PRO A 92 9.20 22.26 -24.11
CA PRO A 92 10.14 22.89 -25.03
C PRO A 92 9.92 24.40 -25.12
N THR A 93 11.02 25.13 -25.21
CA THR A 93 11.00 26.55 -25.60
C THR A 93 10.74 26.69 -27.10
N VAL A 94 10.28 27.87 -27.54
CA VAL A 94 10.03 28.16 -28.97
C VAL A 94 11.26 27.85 -29.83
N LYS A 95 12.47 28.21 -29.37
CA LYS A 95 13.73 27.94 -30.08
C LYS A 95 14.02 26.45 -30.19
N GLU A 96 13.72 25.67 -29.16
CA GLU A 96 13.87 24.21 -29.18
C GLU A 96 12.88 23.55 -30.15
N MET A 97 11.64 24.05 -30.24
CA MET A 97 10.62 23.52 -31.16
C MET A 97 10.96 23.74 -32.64
N LEU A 98 11.63 24.85 -32.98
CA LEU A 98 11.98 25.21 -34.36
C LEU A 98 13.12 24.36 -34.96
N SER A 99 13.88 23.65 -34.11
CA SER A 99 14.90 22.72 -34.59
C SER A 99 14.26 21.40 -35.01
N ILE A 100 14.32 21.06 -36.31
CA ILE A 100 13.75 19.82 -36.87
C ILE A 100 14.18 18.58 -36.06
N ARG A 101 15.47 18.50 -35.69
CA ARG A 101 16.01 17.39 -34.88
C ARG A 101 15.33 17.30 -33.51
N ASN A 102 15.10 18.42 -32.84
CA ASN A 102 14.45 18.45 -31.53
C ASN A 102 12.95 18.17 -31.64
N ALA A 103 12.28 18.66 -32.69
CA ALA A 103 10.89 18.35 -32.96
C ALA A 103 10.65 16.83 -33.03
N PHE A 104 11.54 16.08 -33.70
CA PHE A 104 11.47 14.60 -33.70
C PHE A 104 11.61 13.98 -32.30
N LYS A 105 12.52 14.49 -31.46
CA LYS A 105 12.69 14.01 -30.08
C LYS A 105 11.50 14.33 -29.17
N ILE A 106 10.88 15.50 -29.36
CA ILE A 106 9.69 15.92 -28.61
C ILE A 106 8.51 15.01 -28.97
N LEU A 107 8.36 14.67 -30.25
CA LEU A 107 7.27 13.83 -30.75
C LEU A 107 7.45 12.33 -30.42
N ASN A 108 8.68 11.87 -30.26
CA ASN A 108 8.98 10.47 -29.97
C ASN A 108 9.92 10.33 -28.76
N ASP A 109 9.38 9.83 -27.65
CA ASP A 109 10.09 9.65 -26.38
C ASP A 109 10.44 8.19 -26.07
N LYS A 110 10.21 7.26 -27.01
CA LYS A 110 10.41 5.81 -26.79
C LYS A 110 11.87 5.42 -26.52
N ASP A 111 12.82 6.23 -26.97
CA ASP A 111 14.26 6.03 -26.78
C ASP A 111 14.71 6.31 -25.33
N VAL A 112 13.94 7.10 -24.58
CA VAL A 112 14.31 7.55 -23.24
C VAL A 112 13.32 7.16 -22.15
N VAL A 113 12.07 6.83 -22.48
CA VAL A 113 11.08 6.41 -21.48
C VAL A 113 11.25 4.94 -21.09
N ILE A 114 11.36 4.68 -19.78
CA ILE A 114 11.39 3.34 -19.18
C ILE A 114 9.97 2.81 -18.91
N SER A 115 9.11 3.66 -18.33
CA SER A 115 7.76 3.28 -17.91
C SER A 115 6.84 4.49 -17.82
N LYS A 116 5.53 4.23 -17.81
CA LYS A 116 4.47 5.22 -17.61
C LYS A 116 3.40 4.68 -16.66
N LYS A 117 2.62 5.58 -16.04
CA LYS A 117 1.42 5.25 -15.23
C LYS A 117 1.67 4.19 -14.15
N GLU A 118 0.82 3.17 -14.05
CA GLU A 118 0.86 2.12 -13.03
C GLU A 118 2.25 1.45 -12.91
N LYS A 119 2.94 1.23 -14.03
CA LYS A 119 4.28 0.63 -14.02
C LYS A 119 5.30 1.53 -13.33
N SER A 120 5.20 2.85 -13.51
CA SER A 120 6.07 3.81 -12.81
C SER A 120 5.80 3.86 -11.32
N VAL A 121 4.53 3.83 -10.91
CA VAL A 121 4.17 3.80 -9.48
C VAL A 121 4.73 2.54 -8.80
N LYS A 122 4.58 1.37 -9.43
CA LYS A 122 5.15 0.11 -8.92
C LYS A 122 6.68 0.13 -8.88
N THR A 123 7.32 0.81 -9.84
CA THR A 123 8.78 0.97 -9.83
C THR A 123 9.21 1.78 -8.61
N VAL A 124 8.60 2.94 -8.36
CA VAL A 124 8.89 3.76 -7.18
C VAL A 124 8.60 2.99 -5.88
N GLN A 125 7.44 2.35 -5.77
CA GLN A 125 7.10 1.49 -4.63
C GLN A 125 8.19 0.45 -4.36
N SER A 126 8.64 -0.27 -5.40
CA SER A 126 9.68 -1.29 -5.26
C SER A 126 11.01 -0.70 -4.80
N MET A 127 11.38 0.49 -5.29
CA MET A 127 12.59 1.18 -4.84
C MET A 127 12.48 1.62 -3.37
N VAL A 128 11.31 2.06 -2.92
CA VAL A 128 11.09 2.43 -1.51
C VAL A 128 11.20 1.22 -0.58
N THR A 129 10.78 0.04 -1.04
CA THR A 129 10.73 -1.17 -0.20
C THR A 129 11.93 -2.10 -0.32
N ALA A 130 12.75 -1.96 -1.37
CA ALA A 130 13.87 -2.86 -1.65
C ALA A 130 14.92 -2.92 -0.53
N ASP A 131 15.21 -1.78 0.10
CA ASP A 131 16.26 -1.66 1.12
C ASP A 131 15.74 -1.79 2.56
N LEU A 132 14.44 -2.11 2.73
CA LEU A 132 13.87 -2.31 4.06
C LEU A 132 14.28 -3.66 4.62
N ASP A 133 14.94 -3.65 5.78
CA ASP A 133 15.16 -4.87 6.54
C ASP A 133 13.85 -5.30 7.23
N LEU A 134 13.23 -6.35 6.68
CA LEU A 134 11.98 -6.93 7.16
C LEU A 134 12.22 -8.25 7.89
N THR A 135 13.47 -8.57 8.23
CA THR A 135 13.76 -9.69 9.12
C THR A 135 13.26 -9.35 10.53
N TYR A 136 12.71 -10.35 11.23
CA TYR A 136 12.16 -10.17 12.57
C TYR A 136 12.54 -11.31 13.49
N THR A 137 12.48 -11.05 14.77
CA THR A 137 12.67 -12.03 15.83
C THR A 137 11.33 -12.32 16.52
N ALA A 138 11.28 -13.37 17.35
CA ALA A 138 10.11 -13.60 18.20
C ALA A 138 9.81 -12.41 19.12
N ALA A 139 10.85 -11.72 19.62
CA ALA A 139 10.70 -10.56 20.47
C ALA A 139 10.03 -9.38 19.75
N ASP A 140 10.30 -9.20 18.45
CA ASP A 140 9.63 -8.18 17.64
C ASP A 140 8.12 -8.44 17.54
N ILE A 141 7.71 -9.70 17.35
CA ILE A 141 6.29 -10.07 17.27
C ILE A 141 5.61 -9.94 18.64
N GLU A 142 6.28 -10.36 19.71
CA GLU A 142 5.79 -10.16 21.08
C GLU A 142 5.61 -8.68 21.43
N GLN A 143 6.49 -7.81 20.91
CA GLN A 143 6.35 -6.37 21.10
C GLN A 143 5.08 -5.85 20.42
N ILE A 144 4.80 -6.26 19.17
CA ILE A 144 3.57 -5.87 18.45
C ILE A 144 2.33 -6.36 19.20
N GLU A 145 2.34 -7.59 19.73
CA GLU A 145 1.27 -8.12 20.58
C GLU A 145 1.02 -7.22 21.79
N LYS A 146 2.06 -6.96 22.60
CA LYS A 146 1.95 -6.19 23.84
C LYS A 146 1.48 -4.76 23.59
N GLU A 147 2.00 -4.12 22.55
CA GLU A 147 1.59 -2.76 22.15
C GLU A 147 0.14 -2.72 21.68
N GLY A 148 -0.31 -3.74 20.92
CA GLY A 148 -1.69 -3.89 20.51
C GLY A 148 -2.64 -4.09 21.70
N GLN A 149 -2.27 -4.96 22.63
CA GLN A 149 -3.02 -5.19 23.87
C GLN A 149 -3.12 -3.91 24.71
N ALA A 150 -1.99 -3.24 24.97
CA ALA A 150 -1.97 -1.98 25.71
C ALA A 150 -2.82 -0.89 25.04
N SER A 151 -2.78 -0.80 23.70
CA SER A 151 -3.62 0.14 22.95
C SER A 151 -5.10 -0.17 23.08
N LEU A 152 -5.48 -1.46 23.06
CA LEU A 152 -6.86 -1.88 23.23
C LEU A 152 -7.37 -1.60 24.66
N GLU A 153 -6.58 -1.91 25.69
CA GLU A 153 -6.92 -1.58 27.09
C GLU A 153 -7.04 -0.06 27.30
N GLY A 154 -6.11 0.70 26.72
CA GLY A 154 -6.09 2.16 26.77
C GLY A 154 -7.12 2.85 25.86
N ARG A 155 -7.93 2.10 25.10
CA ARG A 155 -8.89 2.62 24.10
C ARG A 155 -8.24 3.57 23.08
N TYR A 156 -6.98 3.32 22.74
CA TYR A 156 -6.25 4.08 21.75
C TYR A 156 -6.45 3.46 20.36
N THR A 157 -7.50 3.95 19.67
CA THR A 157 -7.96 3.41 18.38
C THR A 157 -6.85 3.31 17.33
N ASP A 158 -6.02 4.34 17.20
CA ASP A 158 -4.95 4.36 16.20
C ASP A 158 -3.88 3.30 16.50
N GLY A 159 -3.52 3.10 17.78
CA GLY A 159 -2.58 2.06 18.19
C GLY A 159 -3.11 0.64 17.95
N VAL A 160 -4.42 0.42 18.15
CA VAL A 160 -5.05 -0.86 17.79
C VAL A 160 -4.99 -1.09 16.28
N ILE A 161 -5.34 -0.08 15.46
CA ILE A 161 -5.29 -0.18 14.01
C ILE A 161 -3.86 -0.39 13.50
N GLU A 162 -2.87 0.25 14.12
CA GLU A 162 -1.46 0.07 13.79
C GLU A 162 -1.02 -1.38 14.03
N ALA A 163 -1.25 -1.90 15.24
CA ALA A 163 -0.91 -3.29 15.58
C ALA A 163 -1.62 -4.30 14.65
N LEU A 164 -2.90 -4.07 14.35
CA LEU A 164 -3.65 -4.92 13.42
C LEU A 164 -3.12 -4.82 11.98
N SER A 165 -2.66 -3.64 11.55
CA SER A 165 -2.07 -3.48 10.22
C SER A 165 -0.74 -4.22 10.11
N LEU A 166 0.08 -4.22 11.17
CA LEU A 166 1.32 -4.99 11.24
C LEU A 166 1.06 -6.50 11.17
N PHE A 167 0.12 -7.01 11.98
CA PHE A 167 -0.28 -8.42 11.89
C PHE A 167 -0.91 -8.77 10.56
N ALA A 168 -1.72 -7.88 9.98
CA ALA A 168 -2.32 -8.12 8.68
C ALA A 168 -1.25 -8.27 7.59
N GLU A 169 -0.21 -7.45 7.63
CA GLU A 169 0.93 -7.56 6.71
C GLU A 169 1.70 -8.86 6.91
N LEU A 170 2.00 -9.23 8.16
CA LEU A 170 2.73 -10.47 8.49
C LEU A 170 2.00 -11.76 8.12
N LEU A 171 0.66 -11.72 8.12
CA LEU A 171 -0.19 -12.89 7.91
C LEU A 171 -0.83 -12.94 6.52
N ASP A 172 -0.45 -12.03 5.62
CA ASP A 172 -1.08 -11.82 4.31
C ASP A 172 -2.60 -11.61 4.41
N PHE A 173 -3.06 -10.86 5.40
CA PHE A 173 -4.47 -10.47 5.49
C PHE A 173 -4.74 -9.25 4.64
N GLU A 174 -5.79 -9.33 3.84
CA GLU A 174 -6.25 -8.24 2.99
C GLU A 174 -7.52 -7.62 3.57
N LYS A 175 -7.88 -6.43 3.09
CA LYS A 175 -9.20 -5.86 3.35
C LYS A 175 -10.25 -6.77 2.71
N VAL A 176 -11.21 -7.18 3.52
CA VAL A 176 -12.33 -8.01 3.07
C VAL A 176 -13.19 -7.29 2.02
N PRO A 177 -13.89 -8.03 1.12
CA PRO A 177 -14.76 -7.43 0.12
C PRO A 177 -15.98 -6.76 0.76
N ARG A 178 -16.68 -5.93 -0.02
CA ARG A 178 -17.83 -5.14 0.44
C ARG A 178 -18.96 -5.94 1.11
N SER A 179 -19.07 -7.25 0.84
CA SER A 179 -20.05 -8.13 1.48
C SER A 179 -19.89 -8.23 3.01
N PHE A 180 -18.67 -8.03 3.52
CA PHE A 180 -18.36 -8.03 4.96
C PHE A 180 -18.37 -6.62 5.57
N HIS A 181 -18.68 -5.58 4.79
CA HIS A 181 -18.58 -4.22 5.26
C HIS A 181 -19.62 -3.94 6.35
N GLU A 182 -19.14 -3.52 7.52
CA GLU A 182 -19.95 -3.05 8.63
C GLU A 182 -19.52 -1.61 8.99
N PRO A 183 -20.45 -0.65 9.18
CA PRO A 183 -20.11 0.71 9.55
C PRO A 183 -19.23 0.77 10.81
N HIS A 184 -18.26 1.68 10.82
CA HIS A 184 -17.33 1.87 11.94
C HIS A 184 -16.49 0.63 12.32
N HIS A 185 -16.42 -0.37 11.44
CA HIS A 185 -15.53 -1.52 11.61
C HIS A 185 -14.32 -1.43 10.69
N ARG A 186 -13.20 -1.97 11.19
CA ARG A 186 -12.03 -2.30 10.37
C ARG A 186 -11.88 -3.82 10.37
N ILE A 187 -11.94 -4.39 9.17
CA ILE A 187 -12.02 -5.83 8.99
C ILE A 187 -10.94 -6.27 8.00
N TRP A 188 -10.14 -7.23 8.42
CA TRP A 188 -9.10 -7.88 7.62
C TRP A 188 -9.29 -9.38 7.67
N GLY A 189 -8.91 -10.07 6.61
CA GLY A 189 -8.89 -11.52 6.63
C GLY A 189 -7.99 -12.09 5.56
N ARG A 190 -7.60 -13.35 5.74
CA ARG A 190 -6.78 -14.04 4.74
C ARG A 190 -7.65 -14.58 3.63
N LYS A 191 -7.35 -14.19 2.39
CA LYS A 191 -8.01 -14.71 1.20
C LYS A 191 -7.45 -16.08 0.85
N ARG A 192 -8.31 -17.08 0.69
CA ARG A 192 -7.94 -18.46 0.31
C ARG A 192 -8.92 -19.03 -0.72
N LYS A 193 -8.55 -20.15 -1.32
CA LYS A 193 -9.45 -20.98 -2.13
C LYS A 193 -9.89 -22.19 -1.31
N ASN A 194 -11.17 -22.53 -1.34
CA ASN A 194 -11.67 -23.77 -0.75
C ASN A 194 -11.58 -24.93 -1.75
N ALA A 195 -11.99 -26.13 -1.32
CA ALA A 195 -11.97 -27.34 -2.16
C ALA A 195 -12.82 -27.23 -3.45
N ALA A 196 -13.79 -26.31 -3.48
CA ALA A 196 -14.64 -26.04 -4.63
C ALA A 196 -14.11 -24.87 -5.51
N ASP A 197 -12.85 -24.47 -5.34
CA ASP A 197 -12.20 -23.33 -6.00
C ASP A 197 -12.95 -21.98 -5.81
N ARG A 198 -13.76 -21.88 -4.75
CA ARG A 198 -14.38 -20.62 -4.35
C ARG A 198 -13.44 -19.83 -3.44
N THR A 199 -13.47 -18.52 -3.61
CA THR A 199 -12.72 -17.61 -2.74
C THR A 199 -13.41 -17.56 -1.38
N VAL A 200 -12.68 -17.91 -0.32
CA VAL A 200 -13.12 -17.81 1.07
C VAL A 200 -12.18 -16.89 1.84
N TRP A 201 -12.66 -16.34 2.94
CA TRP A 201 -11.94 -15.40 3.80
C TRP A 201 -11.84 -15.95 5.21
N GLY A 202 -10.64 -16.19 5.71
CA GLY A 202 -10.43 -16.78 7.03
C GLY A 202 -8.96 -17.10 7.36
N PRO A 203 -8.52 -16.90 8.60
CA PRO A 203 -9.23 -16.23 9.70
C PRO A 203 -9.50 -14.74 9.38
N ILE A 204 -10.50 -14.16 10.04
CA ILE A 204 -10.94 -12.76 9.91
C ILE A 204 -10.82 -12.08 11.27
N VAL A 205 -10.23 -10.88 11.29
CA VAL A 205 -10.22 -9.99 12.45
C VAL A 205 -11.13 -8.80 12.17
N ALA A 206 -11.97 -8.48 13.14
CA ALA A 206 -12.84 -7.32 13.10
C ALA A 206 -12.66 -6.45 14.34
N TYR A 207 -12.39 -5.17 14.11
CA TYR A 207 -12.30 -4.16 15.14
C TYR A 207 -13.43 -3.14 14.99
N ALA A 208 -14.35 -3.14 15.94
CA ALA A 208 -15.39 -2.14 16.09
C ALA A 208 -14.82 -0.91 16.79
N MET A 209 -14.57 0.17 16.05
CA MET A 209 -13.90 1.36 16.57
C MET A 209 -14.76 2.13 17.58
N ALA A 210 -16.09 2.09 17.41
CA ALA A 210 -17.03 2.82 18.26
C ALA A 210 -17.07 2.25 19.70
N ASP A 211 -17.07 0.93 19.83
CA ASP A 211 -17.20 0.24 21.12
C ASP A 211 -15.87 -0.30 21.65
N ASN A 212 -14.76 -0.03 20.93
CA ASN A 212 -13.44 -0.57 21.19
C ASN A 212 -13.45 -2.10 21.38
N ARG A 213 -14.14 -2.81 20.48
CA ARG A 213 -14.35 -4.25 20.55
C ARG A 213 -13.60 -4.95 19.44
N LEU A 214 -12.75 -5.91 19.82
CA LEU A 214 -11.92 -6.68 18.91
C LEU A 214 -12.35 -8.15 18.92
N GLN A 215 -12.55 -8.74 17.74
CA GLN A 215 -13.03 -10.11 17.57
C GLN A 215 -12.25 -10.81 16.47
N LEU A 216 -12.08 -12.12 16.64
CA LEU A 216 -11.50 -13.03 15.67
C LEU A 216 -12.50 -14.11 15.29
N ILE A 217 -12.65 -14.35 14.00
CA ILE A 217 -13.47 -15.41 13.42
C ILE A 217 -12.53 -16.33 12.65
N ASP A 218 -12.29 -17.53 13.16
CA ASP A 218 -11.34 -18.47 12.54
C ASP A 218 -11.96 -19.23 11.37
N THR A 219 -13.28 -19.43 11.40
CA THR A 219 -14.01 -20.13 10.34
C THR A 219 -13.92 -19.38 9.01
N PRO A 220 -13.42 -20.01 7.93
CA PRO A 220 -13.42 -19.41 6.60
C PRO A 220 -14.83 -19.15 6.08
N ILE A 221 -15.08 -17.95 5.56
CA ILE A 221 -16.38 -17.51 5.05
C ILE A 221 -16.34 -17.29 3.54
N ASP A 222 -17.24 -17.96 2.82
CA ASP A 222 -17.52 -17.69 1.40
C ASP A 222 -18.39 -16.41 1.31
N PRO A 223 -17.94 -15.33 0.63
CA PRO A 223 -18.70 -14.10 0.49
C PRO A 223 -19.98 -14.25 -0.34
N LEU A 224 -20.20 -15.40 -0.98
CA LEU A 224 -21.42 -15.70 -1.72
C LEU A 224 -22.40 -16.57 -0.92
N ASP A 225 -21.97 -17.13 0.21
CA ASP A 225 -22.82 -17.92 1.10
C ASP A 225 -23.51 -17.01 2.13
N LYS A 226 -24.83 -16.83 1.95
CA LYS A 226 -25.64 -15.98 2.83
C LYS A 226 -25.66 -16.47 4.27
N THR A 227 -25.71 -17.79 4.49
CA THR A 227 -25.77 -18.35 5.84
C THR A 227 -24.48 -18.09 6.60
N GLN A 228 -23.33 -18.22 5.94
CA GLN A 228 -22.03 -17.89 6.54
C GLN A 228 -21.88 -16.39 6.80
N LEU A 229 -22.37 -15.53 5.90
CA LEU A 229 -22.37 -14.08 6.11
C LEU A 229 -23.33 -13.64 7.22
N ASP A 230 -24.47 -14.30 7.38
CA ASP A 230 -25.40 -13.99 8.47
C ASP A 230 -24.80 -14.43 9.82
N HIS A 231 -24.12 -15.58 9.88
CA HIS A 231 -23.37 -15.98 11.06
C HIS A 231 -22.24 -15.00 11.37
N PHE A 232 -21.49 -14.57 10.35
CA PHE A 232 -20.47 -13.52 10.49
C PHE A 232 -21.07 -12.26 11.14
N ARG A 233 -22.20 -11.75 10.64
CA ARG A 233 -22.88 -10.59 11.21
C ARG A 233 -23.31 -10.83 12.65
N GLN A 234 -23.85 -12.00 12.98
CA GLN A 234 -24.20 -12.33 14.37
C GLN A 234 -22.98 -12.25 15.30
N VAL A 235 -21.81 -12.70 14.85
CA VAL A 235 -20.58 -12.55 15.65
C VAL A 235 -20.19 -11.07 15.77
N ILE A 236 -20.20 -10.33 14.66
CA ILE A 236 -19.89 -8.88 14.63
C ILE A 236 -20.86 -8.07 15.50
N ASP A 237 -22.12 -8.47 15.61
CA ASP A 237 -23.13 -7.81 16.45
C ASP A 237 -23.07 -8.28 17.92
N GLY A 238 -22.21 -9.25 18.25
CA GLY A 238 -22.08 -9.83 19.59
C GLY A 238 -23.20 -10.80 19.96
N GLN A 239 -23.98 -11.28 18.99
CA GLN A 239 -25.06 -12.27 19.16
C GLN A 239 -24.53 -13.71 19.14
N ALA A 240 -23.32 -13.93 18.63
CA ALA A 240 -22.63 -15.23 18.62
C ALA A 240 -21.19 -15.08 19.15
N GLU A 241 -20.67 -16.13 19.78
CA GLU A 241 -19.31 -16.12 20.32
C GLU A 241 -18.24 -16.25 19.22
N PRO A 242 -17.26 -15.34 19.15
CA PRO A 242 -16.11 -15.45 18.25
C PRO A 242 -15.09 -16.50 18.74
N ALA A 243 -14.13 -16.85 17.88
CA ALA A 243 -13.01 -17.73 18.26
C ALA A 243 -12.10 -17.10 19.33
N ALA A 244 -11.92 -15.77 19.27
CA ALA A 244 -11.23 -14.99 20.30
C ALA A 244 -11.83 -13.57 20.39
N LYS A 245 -11.71 -12.94 21.57
CA LYS A 245 -12.22 -11.58 21.82
C LYS A 245 -11.30 -10.75 22.71
N GLY A 246 -11.29 -9.44 22.49
CA GLY A 246 -10.46 -8.51 23.25
C GLY A 246 -8.97 -8.80 23.08
N LEU A 247 -8.23 -8.77 24.19
CA LEU A 247 -6.77 -8.91 24.20
C LEU A 247 -6.27 -10.27 23.66
N SER A 248 -7.08 -11.32 23.84
CA SER A 248 -6.75 -12.67 23.36
C SER A 248 -6.62 -12.76 21.84
N VAL A 249 -7.21 -11.80 21.10
CA VAL A 249 -7.06 -11.74 19.64
C VAL A 249 -5.60 -11.49 19.25
N PHE A 250 -4.87 -10.62 19.96
CA PHE A 250 -3.46 -10.37 19.65
C PHE A 250 -2.58 -11.59 19.94
N THR A 251 -2.87 -12.31 21.01
CA THR A 251 -2.17 -13.57 21.32
C THR A 251 -2.38 -14.60 20.22
N HIS A 252 -3.62 -14.74 19.74
CA HIS A 252 -3.91 -15.63 18.63
C HIS A 252 -3.23 -15.17 17.33
N LEU A 253 -3.21 -13.86 17.04
CA LEU A 253 -2.54 -13.34 15.84
C LEU A 253 -1.02 -13.60 15.88
N LYS A 254 -0.38 -13.45 17.03
CA LYS A 254 1.02 -13.82 17.22
C LYS A 254 1.26 -15.30 16.91
N GLU A 255 0.42 -16.20 17.44
CA GLU A 255 0.55 -17.64 17.22
C GLU A 255 0.38 -18.04 15.75
N LEU A 256 -0.34 -17.26 14.96
CA LEU A 256 -0.49 -17.46 13.52
C LEU A 256 0.73 -16.99 12.71
N VAL A 257 1.58 -16.11 13.27
CA VAL A 257 2.78 -15.64 12.57
C VAL A 257 3.74 -16.82 12.43
N PRO A 258 4.16 -17.17 11.21
CA PRO A 258 5.08 -18.29 11.01
C PRO A 258 6.39 -18.04 11.76
N GLU A 259 6.98 -19.10 12.33
CA GLU A 259 8.29 -19.00 12.97
C GLU A 259 9.32 -18.47 11.97
N CYS A 260 10.20 -17.59 12.46
CA CYS A 260 11.17 -16.89 11.64
C CYS A 260 12.04 -17.90 10.88
N ARG A 261 12.04 -17.79 9.54
CA ARG A 261 13.06 -18.45 8.71
C ARG A 261 14.32 -17.61 8.83
N ILE A 262 15.21 -18.04 9.73
CA ILE A 262 16.60 -17.59 9.83
C ILE A 262 17.31 -17.80 8.48
#